data_AF-A0A7X7GTY1-F1
#
_entry.id   AF-A0A7X7GTY1-F1
#
_cell.length_a   1.000
_cell.length_b   1.000
_cell.length_c   1.000
_cell.angle_alpha   90.00
_cell.angle_beta   90.00
_cell.angle_gamma   90.00
#
_symmetry.space_group_name_H-M   'P 1'
#
loop_
_entity.id
_entity.type
_entity.pdbx_description
1 polymer ?
#
loop_
_entity_poly.entity_id
_entity_poly.type
_entity_poly.pdbx_seq_one_letter_code
_entity_poly.pdbx_strand_id
1 'polypeptide(L)'
;MLTKPRLRWWPFLLAAALPAACRADFRTEDDSAMGGRGGGAGSGASAGAPSWPECIEEETSCPGCETSADCAGGVCDPTTEQCVACLENADCAEVAAPRCESNVCKGCLDADDCAHFEDEALCDPESGACVACRGSEDCDGNVCHPHTKTCTDLPVRQKHACEPCQHDAECQEGQLCVETTYDDPSTGVVGAFCLWRRDAPLPGPQGTCGPNSRPYARAAEVVSVDGEAAIVCRLRTTTCTALLQHSSPVEGCETPFMDDAACGHPDFNDGRCRFNDDIEKLPRCTYPCLGNEDCQAGSSCTAGGSNRYCNF
;
A
#
# COMPACT_ATOMS: atom_id res chain seq x y z
N MET A 1 -67.51 59.40 -40.07
CA MET A 1 -67.06 59.96 -38.77
C MET A 1 -65.69 59.34 -38.51
N LEU A 2 -64.59 60.09 -38.32
CA LEU A 2 -64.25 60.94 -37.16
C LEU A 2 -64.25 60.11 -35.85
N THR A 3 -63.20 60.07 -35.02
CA THR A 3 -62.09 61.04 -34.78
C THR A 3 -60.67 60.43 -34.58
N LYS A 4 -59.64 61.30 -34.70
CA LYS A 4 -58.22 61.17 -34.24
C LYS A 4 -58.08 61.73 -32.79
N PRO A 5 -56.89 61.93 -32.15
CA PRO A 5 -55.48 61.61 -32.50
C PRO A 5 -54.89 60.56 -31.49
N ARG A 6 -53.65 60.49 -30.93
CA ARG A 6 -52.42 61.31 -30.75
C ARG A 6 -51.12 60.43 -30.85
N LEU A 7 -49.97 60.95 -30.37
CA LEU A 7 -48.60 60.39 -30.49
C LEU A 7 -47.94 60.23 -29.11
N ARG A 8 -46.91 59.36 -28.98
CA ARG A 8 -45.50 59.79 -28.79
C ARG A 8 -44.47 58.64 -28.95
N TRP A 9 -43.23 59.01 -29.31
CA TRP A 9 -42.04 58.15 -29.31
C TRP A 9 -41.38 58.10 -27.93
N TRP A 10 -40.58 57.06 -27.67
CA TRP A 10 -39.20 57.20 -27.15
C TRP A 10 -38.34 55.96 -27.49
N PRO A 11 -37.01 56.10 -27.68
CA PRO A 11 -36.11 54.99 -28.02
C PRO A 11 -35.36 54.42 -26.81
N PHE A 12 -35.04 53.13 -26.87
CA PHE A 12 -33.92 52.50 -26.16
C PHE A 12 -33.22 51.62 -27.19
N LEU A 13 -32.02 51.97 -27.69
CA LEU A 13 -30.71 51.81 -27.03
C LEU A 13 -30.42 50.36 -26.66
N LEU A 14 -29.53 49.72 -27.43
CA LEU A 14 -28.85 48.51 -27.00
C LEU A 14 -27.93 48.88 -25.82
N ALA A 15 -28.05 48.17 -24.71
CA ALA A 15 -27.00 48.15 -23.71
C ALA A 15 -25.88 47.24 -24.22
N ALA A 16 -24.73 47.81 -24.58
CA ALA A 16 -23.51 47.03 -24.75
C ALA A 16 -23.09 46.51 -23.37
N ALA A 17 -22.74 45.22 -23.28
CA ALA A 17 -22.13 44.69 -22.07
C ALA A 17 -20.71 45.28 -21.96
N LEU A 18 -20.45 46.00 -20.87
CA LEU A 18 -19.11 46.41 -20.49
C LEU A 18 -18.38 45.20 -19.86
N PRO A 19 -17.08 45.00 -20.12
CA PRO A 19 -16.30 44.01 -19.38
C PRO A 19 -16.25 44.39 -17.90
N ALA A 20 -16.09 43.38 -17.03
CA ALA A 20 -16.01 43.61 -15.60
C ALA A 20 -14.72 44.37 -15.26
N ALA A 21 -14.85 45.48 -14.52
CA ALA A 21 -13.69 46.12 -13.90
C ALA A 21 -13.21 45.22 -12.75
N CYS A 22 -12.06 44.56 -12.94
CA CYS A 22 -11.44 43.74 -11.91
C CYS A 22 -11.08 44.60 -10.68
N ARG A 23 -11.23 43.98 -9.51
CA ARG A 23 -11.10 44.64 -8.22
C ARG A 23 -9.83 44.15 -7.52
N ALA A 24 -8.79 45.00 -7.52
CA ALA A 24 -7.55 44.73 -6.81
C ALA A 24 -7.77 44.82 -5.29
N ASP A 25 -8.04 43.66 -4.67
CA ASP A 25 -8.21 43.48 -3.22
C ASP A 25 -7.61 42.11 -2.83
N PHE A 26 -6.27 42.00 -2.80
CA PHE A 26 -5.52 41.11 -1.88
C PHE A 26 -4.00 41.36 -1.99
N ARG A 27 -3.47 42.29 -1.17
CA ARG A 27 -2.05 42.28 -0.80
C ARG A 27 -1.89 41.39 0.43
N THR A 28 -0.91 40.49 0.42
CA THR A 28 -0.48 39.77 1.62
C THR A 28 0.51 40.64 2.39
N GLU A 29 0.03 41.30 3.44
CA GLU A 29 0.89 41.97 4.42
C GLU A 29 1.50 40.94 5.37
N ASP A 30 2.78 40.62 5.18
CA ASP A 30 3.58 39.89 6.16
C ASP A 30 4.48 40.88 6.91
N ASP A 31 4.25 41.07 8.22
CA ASP A 31 5.34 40.96 9.21
C ASP A 31 4.85 40.82 10.67
N SER A 32 5.48 39.89 11.40
CA SER A 32 5.77 39.91 12.85
C SER A 32 4.71 40.26 13.91
N ALA A 33 4.17 39.23 14.59
CA ALA A 33 3.99 39.23 16.06
C ALA A 33 3.86 37.83 16.70
N MET A 34 4.54 37.59 17.83
CA MET A 34 4.63 36.31 18.55
C MET A 34 3.31 35.67 19.03
N GLY A 35 3.15 34.37 18.74
CA GLY A 35 3.21 33.33 19.79
C GLY A 35 1.96 32.48 20.11
N GLY A 36 2.16 31.15 20.22
CA GLY A 36 1.37 30.31 21.15
C GLY A 36 0.62 29.08 20.60
N ARG A 37 1.33 27.96 20.42
CA ARG A 37 0.86 26.56 20.56
C ARG A 37 -0.63 26.22 20.29
N GLY A 38 -0.89 25.63 19.11
CA GLY A 38 -1.18 24.18 19.06
C GLY A 38 -2.61 23.70 18.77
N GLY A 39 -2.73 22.83 17.76
CA GLY A 39 -3.63 21.66 17.82
C GLY A 39 -4.79 21.56 16.83
N GLY A 40 -4.53 20.92 15.68
CA GLY A 40 -5.44 19.91 15.13
C GLY A 40 -6.59 20.33 14.21
N ALA A 41 -6.34 20.29 12.90
CA ALA A 41 -7.22 19.65 11.90
C ALA A 41 -6.42 19.47 10.60
N GLY A 42 -6.55 18.32 9.93
CA GLY A 42 -5.92 18.11 8.63
C GLY A 42 -6.76 18.72 7.52
N SER A 43 -6.22 19.74 6.83
CA SER A 43 -6.78 20.24 5.58
C SER A 43 -6.06 19.56 4.42
N GLY A 44 -6.80 18.91 3.52
CA GLY A 44 -6.25 18.47 2.24
C GLY A 44 -5.76 19.68 1.44
N ALA A 45 -4.59 19.59 0.84
CA ALA A 45 -4.05 20.66 0.00
C ALA A 45 -4.86 20.72 -1.31
N SER A 46 -5.86 21.59 -1.36
CA SER A 46 -6.40 22.04 -2.63
C SER A 46 -5.30 22.77 -3.38
N ALA A 47 -4.81 22.19 -4.48
CA ALA A 47 -3.84 22.84 -5.36
C ALA A 47 -4.28 24.27 -5.67
N GLY A 48 -3.36 25.23 -5.55
CA GLY A 48 -3.67 26.64 -5.77
C GLY A 48 -4.17 26.84 -7.19
N ALA A 49 -5.36 27.41 -7.35
CA ALA A 49 -5.83 27.81 -8.67
C ALA A 49 -4.86 28.85 -9.26
N PRO A 50 -4.52 28.77 -10.55
CA PRO A 50 -3.60 29.69 -11.21
C PRO A 50 -4.12 31.13 -11.04
N SER A 51 -3.32 32.00 -10.41
CA SER A 51 -3.65 33.41 -10.29
C SER A 51 -3.12 34.19 -11.49
N TRP A 52 -3.81 35.30 -11.79
CA TRP A 52 -3.36 36.27 -12.78
C TRP A 52 -1.96 36.85 -12.46
N PRO A 53 -1.25 37.37 -13.47
CA PRO A 53 -0.02 38.15 -13.27
C PRO A 53 -0.24 39.36 -12.35
N GLU A 54 0.83 39.83 -11.70
CA GLU A 54 0.78 41.06 -10.91
C GLU A 54 0.47 42.27 -11.80
N CYS A 55 -0.68 42.91 -11.56
CA CYS A 55 -1.09 44.10 -12.31
C CYS A 55 -0.17 45.29 -12.02
N ILE A 56 0.43 45.86 -13.08
CA ILE A 56 1.25 47.07 -13.00
C ILE A 56 0.36 48.27 -12.59
N GLU A 57 0.66 48.92 -11.46
CA GLU A 57 -0.25 49.89 -10.80
C GLU A 57 -0.50 51.22 -11.57
N GLU A 58 0.07 51.41 -12.77
CA GLU A 58 -0.10 52.62 -13.58
C GLU A 58 -0.95 52.45 -14.87
N GLU A 59 -1.35 51.22 -15.25
CA GLU A 59 -2.24 50.99 -16.41
C GLU A 59 -3.70 50.73 -16.01
N THR A 60 -4.65 51.21 -16.84
CA THR A 60 -6.10 50.99 -16.61
C THR A 60 -6.60 49.59 -17.01
N SER A 61 -5.68 48.71 -17.37
CA SER A 61 -5.90 47.30 -17.70
C SER A 61 -4.68 46.54 -17.21
N CYS A 62 -4.87 45.46 -16.44
CA CYS A 62 -3.80 44.49 -16.30
C CYS A 62 -3.56 43.88 -17.70
N PRO A 63 -2.32 43.80 -18.20
CA PRO A 63 -2.05 42.98 -19.36
C PRO A 63 -2.43 41.52 -19.03
N GLY A 64 -2.88 40.77 -20.02
CA GLY A 64 -2.89 39.33 -19.91
C GLY A 64 -1.46 38.78 -19.88
N CYS A 65 -1.31 37.48 -19.64
CA CYS A 65 0.00 36.85 -19.68
C CYS A 65 0.56 36.84 -21.12
N GLU A 66 1.87 37.06 -21.28
CA GLU A 66 2.58 36.87 -22.56
C GLU A 66 3.27 35.49 -22.59
N THR A 67 3.59 34.95 -21.41
CA THR A 67 4.30 33.69 -21.19
C THR A 67 3.78 32.96 -19.95
N SER A 68 4.07 31.67 -19.79
CA SER A 68 3.78 30.94 -18.55
C SER A 68 4.58 31.44 -17.33
N ALA A 69 5.67 32.19 -17.53
CA ALA A 69 6.45 32.78 -16.43
C ALA A 69 5.75 33.97 -15.76
N ASP A 70 4.71 34.53 -16.38
CA ASP A 70 3.90 35.62 -15.81
C ASP A 70 2.84 35.07 -14.83
N CYS A 71 2.58 33.77 -14.85
CA CYS A 71 1.60 33.09 -14.01
C CYS A 71 2.25 32.57 -12.72
N ALA A 72 1.62 32.77 -11.55
CA ALA A 72 2.12 32.24 -10.27
C ALA A 72 1.89 30.71 -10.08
N GLY A 73 1.67 29.99 -11.19
CA GLY A 73 1.28 28.59 -11.27
C GLY A 73 0.48 28.32 -12.55
N GLY A 74 0.60 27.12 -13.11
CA GLY A 74 -0.01 26.77 -14.40
C GLY A 74 0.69 27.41 -15.60
N VAL A 75 -0.05 27.62 -16.69
CA VAL A 75 0.46 28.11 -17.98
C VAL A 75 -0.42 29.21 -18.56
N CYS A 76 0.12 29.97 -19.51
CA CYS A 76 -0.62 31.03 -20.20
C CYS A 76 -1.33 30.51 -21.45
N ASP A 77 -2.65 30.74 -21.59
CA ASP A 77 -3.39 30.51 -22.83
C ASP A 77 -3.19 31.70 -23.80
N PRO A 78 -2.46 31.54 -24.92
CA PRO A 78 -2.24 32.61 -25.90
C PRO A 78 -3.49 33.00 -26.71
N THR A 79 -4.63 32.31 -26.49
CA THR A 79 -5.93 32.60 -27.11
C THR A 79 -6.80 33.52 -26.27
N THR A 80 -6.66 33.46 -24.94
CA THR A 80 -7.47 34.22 -23.97
C THR A 80 -6.66 35.16 -23.07
N GLU A 81 -5.33 35.12 -23.20
CA GLU A 81 -4.33 35.89 -22.44
C GLU A 81 -4.45 35.66 -20.92
N GLN A 82 -4.91 34.47 -20.52
CA GLN A 82 -5.21 34.08 -19.13
C GLN A 82 -4.34 32.95 -18.64
N CYS A 83 -3.96 33.03 -17.36
CA CYS A 83 -3.34 31.93 -16.63
C CYS A 83 -4.37 30.81 -16.38
N VAL A 84 -4.05 29.62 -16.84
CA VAL A 84 -4.87 28.39 -16.76
C VAL A 84 -4.05 27.28 -16.12
N ALA A 85 -4.68 26.22 -15.61
CA ALA A 85 -3.92 25.18 -14.92
C ALA A 85 -3.06 24.37 -15.90
N CYS A 86 -3.54 24.24 -17.13
CA CYS A 86 -2.94 23.45 -18.21
C CYS A 86 -3.55 23.85 -19.57
N LEU A 87 -2.85 23.48 -20.63
CA LEU A 87 -3.31 23.41 -22.02
C LEU A 87 -3.17 21.97 -22.56
N GLU A 88 -2.15 21.24 -22.11
CA GLU A 88 -1.93 19.81 -22.40
C GLU A 88 -1.55 19.02 -21.13
N ASN A 89 -1.54 17.68 -21.21
CA ASN A 89 -1.30 16.82 -20.05
C ASN A 89 0.07 17.08 -19.39
N ALA A 90 1.08 17.43 -20.18
CA ALA A 90 2.44 17.72 -19.69
C ALA A 90 2.52 18.94 -18.75
N ASP A 91 1.51 19.83 -18.73
CA ASP A 91 1.44 20.93 -17.77
C ASP A 91 0.98 20.45 -16.37
N CYS A 92 0.31 19.30 -16.30
CA CYS A 92 -0.23 18.71 -15.08
C CYS A 92 0.82 17.82 -14.39
N ALA A 93 1.72 18.45 -13.65
CA ALA A 93 2.83 17.79 -12.93
C ALA A 93 2.43 16.96 -11.69
N GLU A 94 1.15 16.92 -11.33
CA GLU A 94 0.64 16.16 -10.16
C GLU A 94 0.08 14.81 -10.59
N VAL A 95 0.69 13.70 -10.14
CA VAL A 95 0.25 12.32 -10.48
C VAL A 95 -1.21 12.04 -10.12
N ALA A 96 -1.78 12.74 -9.14
CA ALA A 96 -3.19 12.61 -8.75
C ALA A 96 -4.17 13.40 -9.65
N ALA A 97 -3.67 14.25 -10.55
CA ALA A 97 -4.47 15.03 -11.48
C ALA A 97 -3.76 15.25 -12.84
N PRO A 98 -3.39 14.19 -13.57
CA PRO A 98 -2.43 14.24 -14.69
C PRO A 98 -3.03 14.66 -16.04
N ARG A 99 -4.35 14.56 -16.25
CA ARG A 99 -4.98 14.96 -17.53
C ARG A 99 -5.39 16.42 -17.51
N CYS A 100 -5.06 17.15 -18.57
CA CYS A 100 -5.68 18.45 -18.83
C CYS A 100 -7.06 18.28 -19.49
N GLU A 101 -8.12 18.82 -18.88
CA GLU A 101 -9.45 18.79 -19.49
C GLU A 101 -10.27 20.04 -19.18
N SER A 102 -10.54 20.86 -20.20
CA SER A 102 -11.16 22.19 -20.05
C SER A 102 -10.34 23.15 -19.18
N ASN A 103 -9.04 23.27 -19.47
CA ASN A 103 -8.08 24.18 -18.83
C ASN A 103 -7.86 23.92 -17.32
N VAL A 104 -8.22 22.72 -16.86
CA VAL A 104 -8.12 22.24 -15.46
C VAL A 104 -7.53 20.82 -15.46
N CYS A 105 -6.53 20.59 -14.61
CA CYS A 105 -5.93 19.29 -14.35
C CYS A 105 -6.90 18.36 -13.58
N LYS A 106 -6.99 17.08 -13.98
CA LYS A 106 -7.92 16.07 -13.44
C LYS A 106 -7.32 14.67 -13.45
N GLY A 107 -7.89 13.76 -12.64
CA GLY A 107 -7.53 12.34 -12.63
C GLY A 107 -7.59 11.68 -14.02
N CYS A 108 -6.67 10.76 -14.29
CA CYS A 108 -6.51 10.05 -15.55
C CYS A 108 -7.71 9.17 -15.93
N LEU A 109 -7.77 8.74 -17.19
CA LEU A 109 -8.71 7.74 -17.70
C LEU A 109 -8.00 6.52 -18.33
N ASP A 110 -6.80 6.72 -18.89
CA ASP A 110 -5.95 5.68 -19.49
C ASP A 110 -4.46 6.06 -19.38
N ALA A 111 -3.56 5.26 -19.96
CA ALA A 111 -2.12 5.47 -19.83
C ALA A 111 -1.56 6.64 -20.67
N ASP A 112 -2.28 7.10 -21.71
CA ASP A 112 -1.83 8.26 -22.49
C ASP A 112 -2.00 9.56 -21.66
N ASP A 113 -2.87 9.56 -20.64
CA ASP A 113 -2.95 10.61 -19.62
C ASP A 113 -1.72 10.66 -18.67
N CYS A 114 -0.92 9.59 -18.60
CA CYS A 114 0.25 9.48 -17.71
C CYS A 114 1.59 9.48 -18.43
N ALA A 115 1.60 9.57 -19.77
CA ALA A 115 2.78 9.37 -20.60
C ALA A 115 3.90 10.43 -20.45
N HIS A 116 3.68 11.49 -19.65
CA HIS A 116 4.68 12.50 -19.29
C HIS A 116 5.38 12.26 -17.95
N PHE A 117 4.98 11.24 -17.18
CA PHE A 117 5.73 10.76 -16.00
C PHE A 117 6.70 9.65 -16.41
N GLU A 118 7.96 9.74 -15.99
CA GLU A 118 8.99 8.73 -16.33
C GLU A 118 8.80 7.43 -15.53
N ASP A 119 8.42 7.51 -14.25
CA ASP A 119 8.24 6.37 -13.35
C ASP A 119 6.76 5.92 -13.21
N GLU A 120 5.80 6.86 -13.22
CA GLU A 120 4.35 6.59 -13.02
C GLU A 120 3.51 6.47 -14.31
N ALA A 121 4.00 5.83 -15.36
CA ALA A 121 3.37 5.81 -16.69
C ALA A 121 2.00 5.06 -16.82
N LEU A 122 1.39 4.59 -15.72
CA LEU A 122 0.11 3.84 -15.75
C LEU A 122 -1.00 4.56 -15.01
N CYS A 123 -2.20 4.64 -15.58
CA CYS A 123 -3.39 5.08 -14.85
C CYS A 123 -3.97 3.98 -13.97
N ASP A 124 -4.18 4.28 -12.69
CA ASP A 124 -5.04 3.49 -11.78
C ASP A 124 -6.50 4.00 -11.88
N PRO A 125 -7.43 3.20 -12.44
CA PRO A 125 -8.82 3.63 -12.63
C PRO A 125 -9.64 3.71 -11.33
N GLU A 126 -9.14 3.20 -10.19
CA GLU A 126 -9.85 3.29 -8.91
C GLU A 126 -9.58 4.62 -8.20
N SER A 127 -8.34 5.12 -8.25
CA SER A 127 -7.95 6.42 -7.69
C SER A 127 -8.01 7.58 -8.69
N GLY A 128 -7.88 7.30 -9.99
CA GLY A 128 -7.68 8.30 -11.03
C GLY A 128 -6.26 8.90 -11.04
N ALA A 129 -5.29 8.26 -10.37
CA ALA A 129 -3.91 8.71 -10.33
C ALA A 129 -3.00 7.94 -11.29
N CYS A 130 -1.93 8.59 -11.74
CA CYS A 130 -0.78 7.94 -12.32
C CYS A 130 -0.02 7.15 -11.23
N VAL A 131 0.42 5.95 -11.59
CA VAL A 131 1.10 5.00 -10.72
C VAL A 131 2.18 4.25 -11.49
N ALA A 132 3.21 3.77 -10.78
CA ALA A 132 4.22 2.89 -11.39
C ALA A 132 3.66 1.48 -11.64
N CYS A 133 2.69 1.03 -10.84
CA CYS A 133 2.10 -0.30 -10.97
C CYS A 133 0.67 -0.41 -10.46
N ARG A 134 -0.11 -1.30 -11.06
CA ARG A 134 -1.45 -1.73 -10.61
C ARG A 134 -1.41 -3.18 -10.13
N GLY A 135 -0.62 -3.99 -10.82
CA GLY A 135 -0.29 -5.37 -10.45
C GLY A 135 1.23 -5.61 -10.51
N SER A 136 1.67 -6.81 -10.13
CA SER A 136 3.11 -7.16 -10.13
C SER A 136 3.64 -7.50 -11.53
N GLU A 137 2.73 -7.74 -12.48
CA GLU A 137 2.99 -7.82 -13.92
C GLU A 137 3.50 -6.50 -14.51
N ASP A 138 3.22 -5.36 -13.87
CA ASP A 138 3.74 -4.04 -14.25
C ASP A 138 5.20 -3.82 -13.76
N CYS A 139 5.73 -4.70 -12.90
CA CYS A 139 7.01 -4.53 -12.18
C CYS A 139 8.10 -5.56 -12.55
N ASP A 140 8.15 -6.03 -13.81
CA ASP A 140 9.14 -7.00 -14.31
C ASP A 140 9.26 -8.33 -13.49
N GLY A 141 8.22 -8.67 -12.72
CA GLY A 141 8.21 -9.85 -11.83
C GLY A 141 8.56 -9.58 -10.37
N ASN A 142 8.70 -8.31 -9.97
CA ASN A 142 8.77 -7.90 -8.58
C ASN A 142 7.40 -7.48 -8.03
N VAL A 143 7.29 -7.35 -6.71
CA VAL A 143 6.06 -6.96 -6.01
C VAL A 143 5.74 -5.49 -6.29
N CYS A 144 4.52 -5.27 -6.80
CA CYS A 144 3.85 -3.97 -6.72
C CYS A 144 3.30 -3.78 -5.29
N HIS A 145 3.72 -2.72 -4.60
CA HIS A 145 3.25 -2.43 -3.24
C HIS A 145 1.80 -1.90 -3.28
N PRO A 146 0.81 -2.60 -2.69
CA PRO A 146 -0.62 -2.36 -3.01
C PRO A 146 -1.14 -0.99 -2.59
N HIS A 147 -0.62 -0.43 -1.50
CA HIS A 147 -1.03 0.89 -0.99
C HIS A 147 -0.34 2.09 -1.67
N THR A 148 0.96 2.02 -1.95
CA THR A 148 1.73 3.12 -2.58
C THR A 148 1.73 3.05 -4.10
N LYS A 149 1.35 1.91 -4.69
CA LYS A 149 1.33 1.67 -6.14
C LYS A 149 2.71 1.84 -6.81
N THR A 150 3.76 1.57 -6.05
CA THR A 150 5.18 1.60 -6.45
C THR A 150 5.73 0.18 -6.59
N CYS A 151 6.57 -0.05 -7.60
CA CYS A 151 7.35 -1.29 -7.68
C CYS A 151 8.40 -1.39 -6.56
N THR A 152 8.87 -2.60 -6.30
CA THR A 152 9.93 -2.91 -5.31
C THR A 152 11.02 -3.78 -5.92
N ASP A 153 12.10 -4.04 -5.17
CA ASP A 153 13.13 -5.04 -5.53
C ASP A 153 12.79 -6.48 -5.06
N LEU A 154 11.58 -6.70 -4.52
CA LEU A 154 11.18 -7.98 -3.93
C LEU A 154 10.54 -8.88 -5.01
N PRO A 155 11.06 -10.07 -5.32
CA PRO A 155 10.52 -10.90 -6.40
C PRO A 155 9.22 -11.59 -6.00
N VAL A 156 8.23 -11.65 -6.91
CA VAL A 156 6.96 -12.32 -6.62
C VAL A 156 7.08 -13.83 -6.54
N ARG A 157 6.20 -14.44 -5.75
CA ARG A 157 5.97 -15.89 -5.66
C ARG A 157 7.28 -16.70 -5.50
N GLN A 158 8.23 -16.19 -4.71
CA GLN A 158 9.44 -16.92 -4.33
C GLN A 158 9.39 -17.49 -2.90
N LYS A 159 8.62 -16.88 -1.99
CA LYS A 159 8.60 -17.26 -0.57
C LYS A 159 7.65 -18.42 -0.27
N HIS A 160 8.20 -19.51 0.26
CA HIS A 160 7.44 -20.68 0.70
C HIS A 160 6.84 -20.49 2.11
N ALA A 161 5.94 -21.38 2.49
CA ALA A 161 5.26 -21.28 3.78
C ALA A 161 6.25 -21.35 4.96
N CYS A 162 6.08 -20.46 5.92
CA CYS A 162 7.00 -20.14 7.02
C CYS A 162 8.33 -19.46 6.67
N GLU A 163 8.58 -19.05 5.42
CA GLU A 163 9.60 -18.03 5.17
C GLU A 163 9.11 -16.63 5.62
N PRO A 164 10.02 -15.75 6.05
CA PRO A 164 9.70 -14.35 6.34
C PRO A 164 9.39 -13.57 5.06
N CYS A 165 8.53 -12.56 5.20
CA CYS A 165 7.98 -11.75 4.11
C CYS A 165 7.62 -10.35 4.61
N GLN A 166 7.36 -9.45 3.66
CA GLN A 166 6.89 -8.08 3.84
C GLN A 166 5.57 -7.82 3.08
N HIS A 167 5.30 -8.58 1.99
CA HIS A 167 4.07 -8.49 1.19
C HIS A 167 3.49 -9.87 0.80
N ASP A 168 2.18 -9.92 0.58
CA ASP A 168 1.41 -11.11 0.15
C ASP A 168 1.85 -11.66 -1.21
N ALA A 169 2.38 -10.79 -2.08
CA ALA A 169 2.83 -11.15 -3.42
C ALA A 169 4.20 -11.86 -3.44
N GLU A 170 5.02 -11.74 -2.39
CA GLU A 170 6.25 -12.54 -2.25
C GLU A 170 5.94 -14.03 -2.04
N CYS A 171 4.88 -14.32 -1.28
CA CYS A 171 4.46 -15.67 -0.90
C CYS A 171 3.96 -16.48 -2.09
N GLN A 172 4.13 -17.81 -2.08
CA GLN A 172 3.59 -18.70 -3.12
C GLN A 172 2.07 -18.56 -3.32
N GLU A 173 1.55 -19.00 -4.48
CA GLU A 173 0.11 -18.98 -4.75
C GLU A 173 -0.69 -19.71 -3.66
N GLY A 174 -1.80 -19.10 -3.22
CA GLY A 174 -2.61 -19.61 -2.11
C GLY A 174 -2.06 -19.31 -0.71
N GLN A 175 -0.98 -18.52 -0.60
CA GLN A 175 -0.45 -18.04 0.67
C GLN A 175 -0.60 -16.52 0.79
N LEU A 176 -0.53 -16.03 2.04
CA LEU A 176 -0.51 -14.60 2.39
C LEU A 176 0.61 -14.37 3.41
N CYS A 177 1.18 -13.18 3.43
CA CYS A 177 2.13 -12.71 4.42
C CYS A 177 1.37 -12.19 5.65
N VAL A 178 1.56 -12.84 6.79
CA VAL A 178 0.71 -12.65 7.97
C VAL A 178 1.58 -12.49 9.22
N GLU A 179 1.31 -11.46 10.03
CA GLU A 179 1.93 -11.30 11.33
C GLU A 179 1.52 -12.46 12.26
N THR A 180 2.52 -13.20 12.75
CA THR A 180 2.32 -14.34 13.63
C THR A 180 2.60 -14.00 15.08
N THR A 181 1.79 -14.56 15.97
CA THR A 181 1.94 -14.50 17.41
C THR A 181 2.09 -15.91 17.98
N TYR A 182 2.79 -16.03 19.11
CA TYR A 182 2.99 -17.29 19.80
C TYR A 182 2.87 -17.12 21.33
N ASP A 183 2.43 -18.18 22.02
CA ASP A 183 1.81 -18.10 23.37
C ASP A 183 2.54 -18.94 24.45
N ASP A 184 3.85 -19.14 24.36
CA ASP A 184 4.67 -19.82 25.39
C ASP A 184 6.12 -19.26 25.39
N PRO A 185 6.62 -18.62 26.47
CA PRO A 185 6.02 -18.51 27.82
C PRO A 185 4.92 -17.44 27.96
N SER A 186 4.79 -16.54 27.00
CA SER A 186 3.82 -15.44 27.00
C SER A 186 3.51 -15.00 25.58
N THR A 187 2.27 -14.55 25.34
CA THR A 187 1.84 -13.99 24.05
C THR A 187 2.79 -12.88 23.55
N GLY A 188 3.44 -13.12 22.43
CA GLY A 188 4.29 -12.14 21.74
C GLY A 188 4.19 -12.27 20.22
N VAL A 189 4.60 -11.22 19.51
CA VAL A 189 4.76 -11.24 18.04
C VAL A 189 6.08 -11.93 17.70
N VAL A 190 6.05 -12.86 16.74
CA VAL A 190 7.23 -13.56 16.23
C VAL A 190 7.76 -12.90 14.94
N GLY A 191 6.88 -12.25 14.18
CA GLY A 191 7.16 -11.65 12.88
C GLY A 191 6.15 -12.05 11.81
N ALA A 192 6.28 -11.48 10.61
CA ALA A 192 5.45 -11.79 9.45
C ALA A 192 6.04 -12.95 8.64
N PHE A 193 5.21 -13.94 8.33
CA PHE A 193 5.61 -15.13 7.56
C PHE A 193 4.53 -15.52 6.56
N CYS A 194 4.93 -16.16 5.46
CA CYS A 194 4.02 -16.71 4.49
C CYS A 194 3.21 -17.88 5.07
N LEU A 195 1.89 -17.79 5.07
CA LEU A 195 0.98 -18.80 5.58
C LEU A 195 -0.09 -19.17 4.55
N TRP A 196 -0.44 -20.44 4.49
CA TRP A 196 -1.51 -20.94 3.62
C TRP A 196 -2.87 -20.32 3.98
N ARG A 197 -3.55 -19.72 2.99
CA ARG A 197 -4.99 -19.50 3.07
C ARG A 197 -5.68 -20.85 3.21
N ARG A 198 -6.68 -20.95 4.08
CA ARG A 198 -7.45 -22.17 4.31
C ARG A 198 -8.16 -22.64 3.04
N ASP A 199 -8.59 -21.72 2.17
CA ASP A 199 -9.29 -22.00 0.92
C ASP A 199 -8.38 -22.39 -0.26
N ALA A 200 -7.05 -22.31 -0.11
CA ALA A 200 -6.13 -22.54 -1.22
C ALA A 200 -6.24 -23.96 -1.83
N PRO A 201 -6.18 -24.08 -3.17
CA PRO A 201 -6.19 -25.36 -3.88
C PRO A 201 -4.89 -26.14 -3.63
N LEU A 202 -4.83 -27.40 -4.08
CA LEU A 202 -3.60 -28.21 -4.00
C LEU A 202 -2.39 -27.48 -4.61
N PRO A 203 -1.22 -27.48 -3.94
CA PRO A 203 -0.84 -28.29 -2.77
C PRO A 203 -1.26 -27.74 -1.39
N GLY A 204 -2.08 -26.69 -1.35
CA GLY A 204 -2.64 -26.08 -0.14
C GLY A 204 -3.80 -26.83 0.55
N PRO A 205 -4.45 -26.23 1.57
CA PRO A 205 -5.28 -26.94 2.55
C PRO A 205 -6.64 -27.46 2.05
N GLN A 206 -7.15 -26.98 0.91
CA GLN A 206 -8.47 -27.34 0.37
C GLN A 206 -9.62 -27.23 1.40
N GLY A 207 -9.69 -26.10 2.09
CA GLY A 207 -10.72 -25.79 3.09
C GLY A 207 -10.41 -26.28 4.52
N THR A 208 -9.39 -27.12 4.74
CA THR A 208 -9.12 -27.73 6.06
C THR A 208 -7.64 -27.67 6.47
N CYS A 209 -7.38 -26.97 7.57
CA CYS A 209 -6.07 -26.92 8.23
C CYS A 209 -5.75 -28.27 8.92
N GLY A 210 -4.54 -28.78 8.76
CA GLY A 210 -4.12 -30.11 9.22
C GLY A 210 -3.95 -31.09 8.05
N PRO A 211 -4.89 -32.00 7.75
CA PRO A 211 -4.61 -33.20 6.94
C PRO A 211 -3.94 -32.99 5.58
N ASN A 212 -4.34 -31.96 4.83
CA ASN A 212 -3.76 -31.61 3.53
C ASN A 212 -2.62 -30.57 3.60
N SER A 213 -2.34 -30.04 4.79
CA SER A 213 -1.55 -28.83 5.02
C SER A 213 -0.61 -28.95 6.22
N ARG A 214 -0.28 -30.18 6.65
CA ARG A 214 0.61 -30.46 7.78
C ARG A 214 1.97 -29.75 7.61
N PRO A 215 2.48 -28.96 8.58
CA PRO A 215 2.05 -28.88 10.00
C PRO A 215 1.06 -27.75 10.35
N TYR A 216 0.47 -27.08 9.37
CA TYR A 216 -0.40 -25.91 9.56
C TYR A 216 -1.80 -26.33 10.04
N ALA A 217 -1.90 -26.74 11.31
CA ALA A 217 -3.06 -27.42 11.90
C ALA A 217 -4.08 -26.51 12.61
N ARG A 218 -3.91 -25.18 12.64
CA ARG A 218 -4.81 -24.25 13.35
C ARG A 218 -5.36 -23.19 12.41
N ALA A 219 -6.67 -23.23 12.13
CA ALA A 219 -7.33 -22.12 11.45
C ALA A 219 -7.31 -20.85 12.32
N ALA A 220 -7.09 -19.69 11.70
CA ALA A 220 -7.21 -18.38 12.32
C ALA A 220 -7.78 -17.37 11.32
N GLU A 221 -8.73 -16.54 11.77
CA GLU A 221 -9.14 -15.32 11.08
C GLU A 221 -8.04 -14.27 11.28
N VAL A 222 -7.60 -13.64 10.19
CA VAL A 222 -6.47 -12.70 10.15
C VAL A 222 -6.74 -11.58 9.14
N VAL A 223 -5.98 -10.50 9.27
CA VAL A 223 -5.71 -9.56 8.17
C VAL A 223 -4.24 -9.76 7.78
N SER A 224 -3.91 -9.75 6.50
CA SER A 224 -2.53 -9.81 6.03
C SER A 224 -1.79 -8.48 6.23
N VAL A 225 -0.48 -8.46 5.99
CA VAL A 225 0.32 -7.23 5.98
C VAL A 225 -0.18 -6.20 4.95
N ASP A 226 -0.74 -6.68 3.84
CA ASP A 226 -1.29 -5.86 2.76
C ASP A 226 -2.79 -5.56 2.91
N GLY A 227 -3.44 -6.01 3.99
CA GLY A 227 -4.82 -5.67 4.33
C GLY A 227 -5.89 -6.69 3.90
N GLU A 228 -5.54 -7.82 3.28
CA GLU A 228 -6.49 -8.86 2.87
C GLU A 228 -7.03 -9.61 4.09
N ALA A 229 -8.36 -9.71 4.21
CA ALA A 229 -9.04 -10.33 5.33
C ALA A 229 -9.36 -11.80 5.02
N ALA A 230 -8.60 -12.72 5.63
CA ALA A 230 -8.61 -14.14 5.28
C ALA A 230 -8.70 -15.08 6.49
N ILE A 231 -9.01 -16.35 6.22
CA ILE A 231 -8.80 -17.44 7.17
C ILE A 231 -7.58 -18.22 6.72
N VAL A 232 -6.52 -18.22 7.51
CA VAL A 232 -5.27 -18.91 7.23
C VAL A 232 -5.06 -20.11 8.15
N CYS A 233 -4.22 -21.04 7.71
CA CYS A 233 -3.74 -22.15 8.51
C CYS A 233 -2.41 -21.75 9.17
N ARG A 234 -2.46 -21.47 10.48
CA ARG A 234 -1.31 -21.25 11.35
C ARG A 234 -0.77 -22.59 11.88
N LEU A 235 0.48 -22.57 12.32
CA LEU A 235 1.03 -23.56 13.24
C LEU A 235 0.27 -23.51 14.58
N ARG A 236 0.24 -24.61 15.31
CA ARG A 236 -0.52 -24.73 16.57
C ARG A 236 0.35 -24.73 17.82
N THR A 237 1.56 -25.27 17.73
CA THR A 237 2.42 -25.64 18.86
C THR A 237 3.87 -25.18 18.70
N THR A 238 4.16 -24.39 17.65
CA THR A 238 5.52 -23.99 17.30
C THR A 238 5.52 -22.75 16.42
N THR A 239 6.63 -22.02 16.36
CA THR A 239 6.87 -20.94 15.39
C THR A 239 7.48 -21.47 14.09
N CYS A 240 7.57 -20.60 13.08
CA CYS A 240 8.28 -20.88 11.83
C CYS A 240 9.78 -21.17 12.04
N THR A 241 10.43 -20.55 13.04
CA THR A 241 11.87 -20.75 13.30
C THR A 241 12.17 -22.19 13.72
N ALA A 242 11.46 -22.73 14.72
CA ALA A 242 11.62 -24.12 15.14
C ALA A 242 11.17 -25.12 14.07
N LEU A 243 10.16 -24.76 13.26
CA LEU A 243 9.73 -25.57 12.12
C LEU A 243 10.83 -25.72 11.06
N LEU A 244 11.52 -24.63 10.71
CA LEU A 244 12.59 -24.63 9.71
C LEU A 244 13.89 -25.28 10.23
N GLN A 245 14.14 -25.22 11.54
CA GLN A 245 15.25 -25.94 12.19
C GLN A 245 14.99 -27.45 12.37
N HIS A 246 13.80 -27.96 12.02
CA HIS A 246 13.45 -29.37 12.21
C HIS A 246 14.42 -30.31 11.51
N SER A 247 14.81 -31.38 12.21
CA SER A 247 15.86 -32.33 11.81
C SER A 247 17.26 -31.74 11.61
N SER A 248 17.48 -30.44 11.83
CA SER A 248 18.78 -29.79 11.62
C SER A 248 19.63 -29.79 12.90
N PRO A 249 20.97 -29.91 12.79
CA PRO A 249 21.87 -29.59 13.89
C PRO A 249 21.93 -28.06 14.07
N VAL A 250 21.92 -27.59 15.31
CA VAL A 250 22.02 -26.16 15.65
C VAL A 250 23.06 -26.00 16.76
N GLU A 251 23.87 -24.94 16.71
CA GLU A 251 24.88 -24.65 17.73
C GLU A 251 24.23 -24.51 19.11
N GLY A 252 24.83 -25.14 20.12
CA GLY A 252 24.26 -25.23 21.46
C GLY A 252 23.30 -26.41 21.68
N CYS A 253 22.67 -26.98 20.65
CA CYS A 253 21.96 -28.26 20.78
C CYS A 253 22.99 -29.41 20.75
N GLU A 254 23.59 -29.70 21.90
CA GLU A 254 24.60 -30.75 22.07
C GLU A 254 24.14 -31.85 23.04
N THR A 255 23.35 -31.48 24.05
CA THR A 255 22.82 -32.37 25.08
C THR A 255 21.27 -32.34 25.08
N PRO A 256 20.61 -33.37 24.53
CA PRO A 256 19.16 -33.32 24.34
C PRO A 256 18.41 -33.34 25.66
N PHE A 257 17.19 -32.80 25.66
CA PHE A 257 16.35 -32.50 26.83
C PHE A 257 16.89 -31.43 27.80
N MET A 258 18.17 -31.04 27.69
CA MET A 258 18.74 -29.94 28.47
C MET A 258 18.87 -28.68 27.61
N ASP A 259 19.38 -28.81 26.38
CA ASP A 259 19.60 -27.69 25.46
C ASP A 259 18.37 -27.35 24.59
N ASP A 260 17.16 -27.51 25.11
CA ASP A 260 15.92 -27.25 24.36
C ASP A 260 15.81 -25.79 23.90
N ALA A 261 16.39 -24.85 24.65
CA ALA A 261 16.43 -23.42 24.33
C ALA A 261 17.45 -23.04 23.24
N ALA A 262 18.30 -23.96 22.78
CA ALA A 262 19.13 -23.75 21.58
C ALA A 262 18.33 -23.99 20.28
N CYS A 263 17.13 -24.56 20.39
CA CYS A 263 16.22 -24.80 19.29
C CYS A 263 15.05 -23.82 19.32
N GLY A 264 14.63 -23.36 18.15
CA GLY A 264 13.46 -22.53 17.95
C GLY A 264 13.73 -21.03 17.94
N HIS A 265 12.72 -20.25 18.31
CA HIS A 265 12.81 -18.80 18.42
C HIS A 265 13.31 -18.42 19.83
N PRO A 266 14.34 -17.57 19.97
CA PRO A 266 15.03 -17.36 21.25
C PRO A 266 14.13 -16.84 22.39
N ASP A 267 13.08 -16.09 22.07
CA ASP A 267 12.13 -15.54 23.05
C ASP A 267 10.96 -16.49 23.41
N PHE A 268 10.87 -17.69 22.81
CA PHE A 268 9.72 -18.59 22.96
C PHE A 268 10.14 -20.04 23.25
N ASN A 269 9.34 -20.77 24.04
CA ASN A 269 9.63 -22.16 24.39
C ASN A 269 9.14 -23.14 23.30
N ASP A 270 9.51 -22.92 22.04
CA ASP A 270 8.90 -23.60 20.88
C ASP A 270 9.80 -24.66 20.21
N GLY A 271 11.11 -24.65 20.44
CA GLY A 271 12.03 -25.71 19.99
C GLY A 271 12.43 -26.71 21.07
N ARG A 272 12.96 -27.87 20.66
CA ARG A 272 13.35 -29.02 21.50
C ARG A 272 14.56 -29.72 20.90
N CYS A 273 15.60 -30.01 21.68
CA CYS A 273 16.82 -30.68 21.23
C CYS A 273 16.71 -32.20 21.49
N ARG A 274 16.70 -33.05 20.45
CA ARG A 274 16.38 -34.50 20.56
C ARG A 274 17.29 -35.39 19.70
N PHE A 275 17.33 -36.69 19.97
CA PHE A 275 17.90 -37.72 19.07
C PHE A 275 16.78 -38.44 18.30
N ASN A 276 17.08 -39.00 17.12
CA ASN A 276 16.25 -40.02 16.45
C ASN A 276 16.77 -41.41 16.85
N ASP A 277 16.45 -41.82 18.09
CA ASP A 277 16.69 -43.13 18.73
C ASP A 277 18.11 -43.75 18.63
N ASP A 278 19.06 -43.04 18.03
CA ASP A 278 20.46 -43.40 17.83
C ASP A 278 21.35 -42.42 18.61
N ILE A 279 21.85 -42.90 19.74
CA ILE A 279 22.67 -42.13 20.70
C ILE A 279 24.11 -41.91 20.20
N GLU A 280 24.52 -42.52 19.09
CA GLU A 280 25.84 -42.26 18.47
C GLU A 280 25.81 -41.08 17.49
N LYS A 281 24.62 -40.56 17.15
CA LYS A 281 24.44 -39.34 16.36
C LYS A 281 24.31 -38.10 17.24
N LEU A 282 24.80 -36.96 16.76
CA LEU A 282 24.52 -35.65 17.36
C LEU A 282 23.01 -35.35 17.38
N PRO A 283 22.50 -34.64 18.40
CA PRO A 283 21.08 -34.30 18.46
C PRO A 283 20.73 -33.23 17.43
N ARG A 284 19.42 -33.09 17.19
CA ARG A 284 18.84 -32.21 16.18
C ARG A 284 17.64 -31.49 16.77
N CYS A 285 17.35 -30.32 16.23
CA CYS A 285 16.19 -29.55 16.63
C CYS A 285 14.89 -30.15 16.09
N THR A 286 13.86 -30.00 16.91
CA THR A 286 12.46 -30.28 16.60
C THR A 286 11.59 -29.38 17.48
N TYR A 287 10.28 -29.59 17.49
CA TYR A 287 9.28 -28.74 18.13
C TYR A 287 8.18 -29.60 18.78
N PRO A 288 7.43 -29.09 19.77
CA PRO A 288 6.42 -29.85 20.47
C PRO A 288 5.14 -30.00 19.63
N CYS A 289 4.33 -31.01 19.95
CA CYS A 289 3.13 -31.36 19.18
C CYS A 289 1.96 -31.85 20.06
N LEU A 290 0.73 -31.63 19.59
CA LEU A 290 -0.49 -32.16 20.22
C LEU A 290 -1.01 -33.42 19.49
N GLY A 291 -0.73 -33.57 18.20
CA GLY A 291 -0.95 -34.76 17.39
C GLY A 291 -0.17 -34.71 16.07
N ASN A 292 -0.34 -35.72 15.21
CA ASN A 292 0.40 -35.82 13.95
C ASN A 292 0.19 -34.63 13.01
N GLU A 293 -0.99 -34.00 13.05
CA GLU A 293 -1.32 -32.84 12.21
C GLU A 293 -0.41 -31.64 12.46
N ASP A 294 0.15 -31.51 13.67
CA ASP A 294 1.07 -30.44 14.03
C ASP A 294 2.51 -30.72 13.53
N CYS A 295 2.79 -31.91 12.99
CA CYS A 295 4.10 -32.32 12.48
C CYS A 295 4.16 -32.32 10.94
N GLN A 296 5.30 -31.94 10.35
CA GLN A 296 5.56 -32.03 8.89
C GLN A 296 5.18 -33.39 8.29
N ALA A 297 4.84 -33.41 7.00
CA ALA A 297 4.57 -34.66 6.27
C ALA A 297 5.81 -35.58 6.27
N GLY A 298 5.62 -36.85 6.64
CA GLY A 298 6.70 -37.82 6.90
C GLY A 298 6.93 -38.07 8.39
N SER A 299 6.86 -37.03 9.22
CA SER A 299 6.97 -37.12 10.68
C SER A 299 5.67 -37.58 11.36
N SER A 300 5.79 -37.99 12.62
CA SER A 300 4.69 -38.23 13.56
C SER A 300 5.00 -37.61 14.93
N CYS A 301 3.94 -37.37 15.71
CA CYS A 301 4.04 -36.81 17.05
C CYS A 301 4.34 -37.94 18.05
N THR A 302 5.41 -37.81 18.84
CA THR A 302 5.86 -38.88 19.74
C THR A 302 4.86 -39.19 20.85
N ALA A 303 4.83 -40.45 21.29
CA ALA A 303 3.92 -40.91 22.34
C ALA A 303 4.55 -40.73 23.72
N GLY A 304 3.87 -39.99 24.61
CA GLY A 304 4.24 -39.91 26.04
C GLY A 304 4.13 -38.53 26.66
N GLY A 305 3.21 -38.38 27.62
CA GLY A 305 3.17 -37.24 28.54
C GLY A 305 3.01 -35.85 27.89
N SER A 306 3.61 -34.84 28.52
CA SER A 306 3.57 -33.43 28.13
C SER A 306 4.74 -32.99 27.23
N ASN A 307 5.83 -33.76 27.15
CA ASN A 307 7.01 -33.43 26.35
C ASN A 307 7.01 -34.18 25.00
N ARG A 308 5.88 -34.13 24.29
CA ARG A 308 5.71 -34.74 22.96
C ARG A 308 6.24 -33.80 21.90
N TYR A 309 6.95 -34.37 20.92
CA TYR A 309 7.63 -33.65 19.85
C TYR A 309 7.52 -34.40 18.52
N CYS A 310 7.77 -33.72 17.41
CA CYS A 310 7.76 -34.35 16.10
C CYS A 310 9.07 -35.10 15.83
N ASN A 311 9.00 -36.39 15.49
CA ASN A 311 10.20 -37.13 15.09
C ASN A 311 10.74 -36.66 13.72
N PHE A 312 11.92 -37.15 13.36
CA PHE A 312 12.69 -36.88 12.15
C PHE A 312 13.62 -38.06 11.90
#